data_AF-A0A940DIC1-F1
#
_entry.id   AF-A0A940DIC1-F1
#
_cell.length_a   1.000
_cell.length_b   1.000
_cell.length_c   1.000
_cell.angle_alpha   90.00
_cell.angle_beta   90.00
_cell.angle_gamma   90.00
#
_symmetry.space_group_name_H-M   'P 1'
#
loop_
_entity.id
_entity.type
_entity.pdbx_description
1 polymer ?
#
loop_
_entity_poly.entity_id
_entity_poly.type
_entity_poly.pdbx_seq_one_letter_code
_entity_poly.pdbx_strand_id
1 'polypeptide(L)'
;IRNLIEYDSDGKAPGFWKRVYNIGGGKINRRTGYDTFDGGFAIIGGSAESFLEPVWNCPRNFHGVWFSDSQVLEDYFHFRTQTVEDYWEIVAKAHPVYAVAKFLPSGLIKKLAIERLLGDSNAPMRWVMSHEAAKVAAAFGSTDNIDLCPVSWDEYPLLSKGRLADGEIDYDALRDDDYARTHGYLLDHGYDETKPDSELDIDDMRSAASYRGGKCLSESMTKGDLYTKLLWECHDGHRFEASPYTVLKAGHWCPECCQPEPWKFDILAKSIPFFAQVWYDSHARGENGIYYYKDDKAVGFRLKDGALCKI
;
A
#
# COMPACT_ATOMS: atom_id res chain seq x y z
N ILE A 1 -13.25 -15.62 12.43
CA ILE A 1 -13.20 -15.87 13.90
C ILE A 1 -14.63 -16.06 14.38
N ARG A 2 -15.04 -17.30 14.70
CA ARG A 2 -16.35 -17.56 15.33
C ARG A 2 -16.15 -17.59 16.85
N ASN A 3 -17.18 -17.22 17.60
CA ASN A 3 -17.22 -17.34 19.06
C ASN A 3 -16.09 -16.60 19.82
N LEU A 4 -15.68 -15.42 19.32
CA LEU A 4 -14.62 -14.61 19.93
C LEU A 4 -14.85 -14.34 21.44
N ILE A 5 -16.10 -14.07 21.83
CA ILE A 5 -16.46 -13.80 23.22
C ILE A 5 -16.21 -15.03 24.11
N GLU A 6 -16.57 -16.23 23.64
CA GLU A 6 -16.32 -17.48 24.36
C GLU A 6 -14.80 -17.75 24.45
N TYR A 7 -14.08 -17.54 23.33
CA TYR A 7 -12.63 -17.72 23.27
C TYR A 7 -11.88 -16.80 24.25
N ASP A 8 -12.29 -15.53 24.35
CA ASP A 8 -11.75 -14.60 25.32
C ASP A 8 -12.18 -14.93 26.76
N SER A 9 -13.42 -15.36 26.96
CA SER A 9 -13.93 -15.77 28.29
C SER A 9 -13.17 -16.98 28.86
N ASP A 10 -12.64 -17.84 27.99
CA ASP A 10 -11.73 -18.93 28.34
C ASP A 10 -10.29 -18.46 28.66
N GLY A 11 -10.02 -17.15 28.60
CA GLY A 11 -8.70 -16.56 28.84
C GLY A 11 -7.71 -16.70 27.68
N LYS A 12 -8.18 -17.03 26.47
CA LYS A 12 -7.32 -17.33 25.31
C LYS A 12 -6.96 -16.11 24.45
N ALA A 13 -7.46 -14.92 24.79
CA ALA A 13 -7.15 -13.68 24.07
C ALA A 13 -6.56 -12.55 24.98
N PRO A 14 -5.54 -12.85 25.81
CA PRO A 14 -4.99 -11.88 26.76
C PRO A 14 -4.40 -10.67 26.02
N GLY A 15 -4.87 -9.47 26.35
CA GLY A 15 -4.37 -8.24 25.72
C GLY A 15 -4.80 -8.05 24.26
N PHE A 16 -5.81 -8.79 23.79
CA PHE A 16 -6.37 -8.63 22.45
C PHE A 16 -7.09 -7.29 22.29
N TRP A 17 -7.90 -6.92 23.28
CA TRP A 17 -8.81 -5.78 23.21
C TRP A 17 -8.09 -4.42 23.22
N LYS A 18 -8.79 -3.40 22.69
CA LYS A 18 -8.34 -2.01 22.54
C LYS A 18 -7.10 -1.83 21.65
N ARG A 19 -6.82 -2.79 20.77
CA ARG A 19 -5.71 -2.73 19.82
C ARG A 19 -6.19 -2.75 18.37
N VAL A 20 -5.36 -2.21 17.48
CA VAL A 20 -5.47 -2.31 16.02
C VAL A 20 -4.49 -3.38 15.56
N TYR A 21 -4.94 -4.21 14.61
CA TYR A 21 -4.13 -5.29 14.05
C TYR A 21 -4.16 -5.22 12.53
N ASN A 22 -3.01 -5.45 11.92
CA ASN A 22 -2.94 -5.64 10.48
C ASN A 22 -3.36 -7.07 10.12
N ILE A 23 -4.30 -7.17 9.18
CA ILE A 23 -4.73 -8.45 8.61
C ILE A 23 -3.97 -8.65 7.30
N GLY A 24 -3.30 -9.80 7.19
CA GLY A 24 -2.57 -10.17 5.98
C GLY A 24 -2.42 -11.68 5.89
N GLY A 25 -2.07 -12.18 4.70
CA GLY A 25 -1.89 -13.62 4.46
C GLY A 25 -0.57 -14.20 4.98
N GLY A 26 0.24 -13.42 5.71
CA GLY A 26 1.54 -13.83 6.25
C GLY A 26 2.63 -13.93 5.18
N LYS A 27 3.82 -14.38 5.60
CA LYS A 27 5.02 -14.49 4.74
C LYS A 27 4.77 -15.22 3.43
N ILE A 28 3.97 -16.30 3.46
CA ILE A 28 3.66 -17.12 2.29
C ILE A 28 2.85 -16.37 1.21
N ASN A 29 2.10 -15.34 1.62
CA ASN A 29 1.26 -14.53 0.72
C ASN A 29 1.81 -13.12 0.50
N ARG A 30 3.06 -12.84 0.89
CA ARG A 30 3.78 -11.61 0.51
C ARG A 30 4.17 -11.69 -0.95
N ARG A 31 3.18 -11.51 -1.83
CA ARG A 31 3.27 -11.59 -3.29
C ARG A 31 2.98 -10.22 -3.90
N THR A 32 3.50 -9.97 -5.09
CA THR A 32 3.13 -8.80 -5.89
C THR A 32 1.83 -9.05 -6.66
N GLY A 33 1.23 -7.98 -7.19
CA GLY A 33 0.14 -8.09 -8.16
C GLY A 33 0.56 -8.91 -9.39
N TYR A 34 1.81 -8.76 -9.84
CA TYR A 34 2.37 -9.57 -10.93
C TYR A 34 2.33 -11.07 -10.61
N ASP A 35 2.86 -11.50 -9.46
CA ASP A 35 2.89 -12.94 -9.10
C ASP A 35 1.48 -13.52 -9.03
N THR A 36 0.54 -12.71 -8.54
CA THR A 36 -0.87 -13.10 -8.45
C THR A 36 -1.46 -13.29 -9.85
N PHE A 37 -1.24 -12.35 -10.77
CA PHE A 37 -1.70 -12.51 -12.16
C PHE A 37 -1.00 -13.66 -12.88
N ASP A 38 0.30 -13.84 -12.66
CA ASP A 38 1.08 -14.90 -13.29
C ASP A 38 0.54 -16.29 -12.94
N GLY A 39 0.26 -16.54 -11.64
CA GLY A 39 -0.39 -17.77 -11.19
C GLY A 39 -1.77 -18.00 -11.82
N GLY A 40 -2.58 -16.94 -11.97
CA GLY A 40 -3.88 -17.03 -12.64
C GLY A 40 -3.77 -17.34 -14.13
N PHE A 41 -2.82 -16.70 -14.81
CA PHE A 41 -2.57 -16.93 -16.23
C PHE A 41 -1.96 -18.30 -16.52
N ALA A 42 -1.23 -18.89 -15.57
CA ALA A 42 -0.76 -20.27 -15.68
C ALA A 42 -1.92 -21.28 -15.78
N ILE A 43 -3.10 -20.97 -15.20
CA ILE A 43 -4.30 -21.82 -15.33
C ILE A 43 -4.77 -21.92 -16.79
N ILE A 44 -4.61 -20.85 -17.57
CA ILE A 44 -4.96 -20.82 -19.01
C ILE A 44 -3.74 -21.05 -19.92
N GLY A 45 -2.59 -21.46 -19.37
CA GLY A 45 -1.41 -21.88 -20.12
C GLY A 45 -0.51 -20.76 -20.60
N GLY A 46 -0.57 -19.58 -19.96
CA GLY A 46 0.36 -18.49 -20.22
C GLY A 46 0.97 -17.94 -18.94
N SER A 47 1.45 -16.71 -19.02
CA SER A 47 2.06 -15.94 -17.95
C SER A 47 1.54 -14.50 -17.96
N ALA A 48 1.86 -13.72 -16.94
CA ALA A 48 1.61 -12.27 -16.96
C ALA A 48 2.25 -11.63 -18.20
N GLU A 49 3.47 -12.01 -18.55
CA GLU A 49 4.21 -11.46 -19.70
C GLU A 49 3.64 -11.92 -21.05
N SER A 50 2.99 -13.08 -21.08
CA SER A 50 2.32 -13.58 -22.29
C SER A 50 1.08 -12.77 -22.65
N PHE A 51 0.43 -12.16 -21.65
CA PHE A 51 -0.92 -11.61 -21.80
C PHE A 51 -1.02 -10.12 -21.52
N LEU A 52 -0.13 -9.56 -20.71
CA LEU A 52 -0.10 -8.14 -20.37
C LEU A 52 1.09 -7.46 -21.04
N GLU A 53 0.96 -6.15 -21.24
CA GLU A 53 2.08 -5.26 -21.57
C GLU A 53 2.41 -4.40 -20.35
N PRO A 54 3.67 -4.01 -20.13
CA PRO A 54 4.03 -3.20 -18.97
C PRO A 54 3.18 -1.94 -18.84
N VAL A 55 2.98 -1.21 -19.94
CA VAL A 55 2.21 0.05 -20.00
C VAL A 55 0.71 -0.12 -19.67
N TRP A 56 0.16 -1.34 -19.74
CA TRP A 56 -1.25 -1.58 -19.38
C TRP A 56 -1.51 -1.55 -17.88
N ASN A 57 -0.45 -1.57 -17.07
CA ASN A 57 -0.51 -1.67 -15.62
C ASN A 57 -0.11 -0.34 -15.00
N CYS A 58 -0.75 0.03 -13.89
CA CYS A 58 -0.37 1.21 -13.12
C CYS A 58 1.02 0.98 -12.49
N PRO A 59 2.05 1.77 -12.81
CA PRO A 59 3.35 1.67 -12.14
C PRO A 59 3.33 2.24 -10.72
N ARG A 60 2.34 3.07 -10.38
CA ARG A 60 2.22 3.68 -9.05
C ARG A 60 1.56 2.75 -8.05
N ASN A 61 2.11 2.71 -6.84
CA ASN A 61 1.55 1.95 -5.74
C ASN A 61 0.39 2.72 -5.08
N PHE A 62 -0.84 2.24 -5.25
CA PHE A 62 -2.04 2.82 -4.66
C PHE A 62 -2.38 2.15 -3.31
N HIS A 63 -1.41 1.99 -2.40
CA HIS A 63 -1.53 1.43 -1.03
C HIS A 63 -1.36 -0.10 -0.86
N GLY A 64 -0.77 -0.79 -1.83
CA GLY A 64 -0.35 -2.18 -1.66
C GLY A 64 0.92 -2.29 -0.82
N VAL A 65 0.81 -2.74 0.43
CA VAL A 65 1.95 -2.99 1.32
C VAL A 65 1.86 -4.37 1.95
N TRP A 66 3.00 -4.92 2.35
CA TRP A 66 3.05 -6.12 3.19
C TRP A 66 3.14 -5.72 4.66
N PHE A 67 2.37 -6.41 5.49
CA PHE A 67 2.39 -6.18 6.94
C PHE A 67 3.30 -7.20 7.62
N SER A 68 4.44 -6.71 8.12
CA SER A 68 5.41 -7.50 8.88
C SER A 68 4.82 -8.07 10.18
N ASP A 69 3.95 -7.29 10.83
CA ASP A 69 3.30 -7.61 12.10
C ASP A 69 1.97 -8.38 11.97
N SER A 70 1.55 -8.75 10.75
CA SER A 70 0.25 -9.42 10.56
C SER A 70 0.15 -10.79 11.27
N GLN A 71 1.29 -11.37 11.67
CA GLN A 71 1.32 -12.60 12.48
C GLN A 71 0.69 -12.43 13.86
N VAL A 72 0.71 -11.21 14.42
CA VAL A 72 0.20 -10.96 15.78
C VAL A 72 -1.26 -11.36 15.93
N LEU A 73 -2.12 -11.03 14.97
CA LEU A 73 -3.53 -11.42 15.02
C LEU A 73 -3.73 -12.92 14.70
N GLU A 74 -2.88 -13.45 13.82
CA GLU A 74 -2.90 -14.87 13.47
C GLU A 74 -2.58 -15.74 14.69
N ASP A 75 -1.67 -15.33 15.56
CA ASP A 75 -1.33 -16.05 16.80
C ASP A 75 -2.51 -16.13 17.79
N TYR A 76 -3.46 -15.18 17.73
CA TYR A 76 -4.67 -15.26 18.55
C TYR A 76 -5.69 -16.24 17.98
N PHE A 77 -5.89 -16.27 16.66
CA PHE A 77 -7.11 -16.84 16.07
C PHE A 77 -6.91 -17.83 14.93
N HIS A 78 -5.69 -18.01 14.45
CA HIS A 78 -5.34 -18.97 13.41
C HIS A 78 -6.30 -18.92 12.20
N PHE A 79 -6.54 -17.71 11.69
CA PHE A 79 -7.57 -17.45 10.68
C PHE A 79 -7.09 -17.67 9.24
N ARG A 80 -5.78 -17.76 9.02
CA ARG A 80 -5.21 -18.02 7.70
C ARG A 80 -5.37 -19.48 7.33
N THR A 81 -6.01 -19.73 6.19
CA THR A 81 -6.31 -21.09 5.71
C THR A 81 -5.89 -21.35 4.27
N GLN A 82 -5.50 -20.31 3.53
CA GLN A 82 -5.28 -20.37 2.09
C GLN A 82 -4.07 -19.54 1.67
N THR A 83 -3.39 -20.01 0.63
CA THR A 83 -2.40 -19.24 -0.12
C THR A 83 -2.98 -18.67 -1.43
N VAL A 84 -2.21 -17.83 -2.12
CA VAL A 84 -2.54 -17.39 -3.49
C VAL A 84 -2.64 -18.58 -4.45
N GLU A 85 -1.81 -19.61 -4.27
CA GLU A 85 -1.86 -20.84 -5.06
C GLU A 85 -3.16 -21.61 -4.79
N ASP A 86 -3.56 -21.76 -3.52
CA ASP A 86 -4.84 -22.40 -3.17
C ASP A 86 -6.03 -21.70 -3.84
N TYR A 87 -6.02 -20.37 -3.86
CA TYR A 87 -7.04 -19.58 -4.55
C TYR A 87 -7.12 -19.93 -6.05
N TRP A 88 -5.97 -19.95 -6.72
CA TRP A 88 -5.90 -20.28 -8.14
C TRP A 88 -6.27 -21.73 -8.44
N GLU A 89 -5.95 -22.68 -7.56
CA GLU A 89 -6.43 -24.05 -7.66
C GLU A 89 -7.96 -24.14 -7.58
N ILE A 90 -8.58 -23.39 -6.67
CA ILE A 90 -10.04 -23.34 -6.53
C ILE A 90 -10.66 -22.80 -7.81
N VAL A 91 -10.12 -21.70 -8.36
CA VAL A 91 -10.57 -21.12 -9.63
C VAL A 91 -10.43 -22.13 -10.78
N ALA A 92 -9.29 -22.81 -10.88
CA ALA A 92 -9.06 -23.82 -11.92
C ALA A 92 -10.07 -24.98 -11.84
N LYS A 93 -10.37 -25.45 -10.62
CA LYS A 93 -11.38 -26.51 -10.37
C LYS A 93 -12.79 -26.04 -10.71
N ALA A 94 -13.14 -24.79 -10.39
CA ALA A 94 -14.44 -24.20 -10.67
C ALA A 94 -14.67 -23.89 -12.17
N HIS A 95 -13.59 -23.66 -12.93
CA HIS A 95 -13.64 -23.30 -14.34
C HIS A 95 -12.83 -24.25 -15.24
N PRO A 96 -13.27 -25.52 -15.43
CA PRO A 96 -12.55 -26.50 -16.25
C PRO A 96 -12.28 -26.05 -17.69
N VAL A 97 -13.10 -25.13 -18.23
CA VAL A 97 -12.90 -24.53 -19.56
C VAL A 97 -11.55 -23.82 -19.69
N TYR A 98 -10.98 -23.30 -18.61
CA TYR A 98 -9.66 -22.67 -18.62
C TYR A 98 -8.55 -23.67 -18.95
N ALA A 99 -8.71 -24.95 -18.58
CA ALA A 99 -7.76 -25.98 -18.98
C ALA A 99 -7.76 -26.20 -20.51
N VAL A 100 -8.87 -25.94 -21.20
CA VAL A 100 -8.94 -26.01 -22.68
C VAL A 100 -8.18 -24.85 -23.32
N ALA A 101 -8.18 -23.67 -22.67
CA ALA A 101 -7.46 -22.50 -23.17
C ALA A 101 -5.94 -22.75 -23.30
N LYS A 102 -5.37 -23.69 -22.52
CA LYS A 102 -3.96 -24.10 -22.61
C LYS A 102 -3.53 -24.59 -23.99
N PHE A 103 -4.47 -25.03 -24.83
CA PHE A 103 -4.18 -25.51 -26.19
C PHE A 103 -4.26 -24.41 -27.25
N LEU A 104 -4.69 -23.20 -26.87
CA LEU A 104 -4.76 -22.06 -27.78
C LEU A 104 -3.46 -21.25 -27.71
N PRO A 105 -2.97 -20.69 -28.83
CA PRO A 105 -1.83 -19.79 -28.81
C PRO A 105 -2.09 -18.58 -27.90
N SER A 106 -1.13 -18.22 -27.06
CA SER A 106 -1.27 -17.12 -26.10
C SER A 106 -1.62 -15.79 -26.77
N GLY A 107 -1.01 -15.49 -27.92
CA GLY A 107 -1.32 -14.28 -28.70
C GLY A 107 -2.80 -14.20 -29.15
N LEU A 108 -3.45 -15.34 -29.42
CA LEU A 108 -4.86 -15.38 -29.77
C LEU A 108 -5.74 -15.04 -28.55
N ILE A 109 -5.43 -15.64 -27.40
CA ILE A 109 -6.13 -15.35 -26.13
C ILE A 109 -5.94 -13.88 -25.75
N LYS A 110 -4.70 -13.38 -25.82
CA LYS A 110 -4.37 -11.98 -25.56
C LYS A 110 -5.25 -11.06 -26.40
N LYS A 111 -5.32 -11.30 -27.71
CA LYS A 111 -6.06 -10.43 -28.64
C LYS A 111 -7.58 -10.50 -28.45
N LEU A 112 -8.13 -11.68 -28.22
CA LEU A 112 -9.57 -11.91 -28.22
C LEU A 112 -10.23 -11.82 -26.84
N ALA A 113 -9.46 -11.95 -25.77
CA ALA A 113 -9.96 -11.87 -24.40
C ALA A 113 -9.33 -10.69 -23.65
N ILE A 114 -8.01 -10.66 -23.49
CA ILE A 114 -7.33 -9.72 -22.58
C ILE A 114 -7.38 -8.29 -23.09
N GLU A 115 -7.03 -8.04 -24.36
CA GLU A 115 -7.07 -6.69 -24.94
C GLU A 115 -8.48 -6.08 -24.94
N ARG A 116 -9.53 -6.91 -24.99
CA ARG A 116 -10.92 -6.42 -24.91
C ARG A 116 -11.26 -5.82 -23.55
N LEU A 117 -10.58 -6.27 -22.49
CA LEU A 117 -10.76 -5.73 -21.13
C LEU A 117 -10.17 -4.33 -20.99
N LEU A 118 -9.26 -3.90 -21.88
CA LEU A 118 -8.67 -2.56 -21.84
C LEU A 118 -9.70 -1.44 -22.10
N GLY A 119 -10.86 -1.77 -22.64
CA GLY A 119 -11.97 -0.84 -22.82
C GLY A 119 -12.84 -0.64 -21.57
N ASP A 120 -12.64 -1.44 -20.51
CA ASP A 120 -13.44 -1.36 -19.29
C ASP A 120 -13.20 -0.04 -18.55
N SER A 121 -14.24 0.50 -17.91
CA SER A 121 -14.15 1.75 -17.14
C SER A 121 -13.13 1.74 -16.00
N ASN A 122 -12.69 0.56 -15.55
CA ASN A 122 -11.68 0.37 -14.51
C ASN A 122 -10.29 0.03 -15.07
N ALA A 123 -10.13 -0.08 -16.39
CA ALA A 123 -8.83 -0.36 -17.00
C ALA A 123 -7.99 0.92 -17.10
N PRO A 124 -6.70 0.90 -16.69
CA PRO A 124 -5.84 2.07 -16.78
C PRO A 124 -5.74 2.63 -18.21
N MET A 125 -5.64 1.73 -19.20
CA MET A 125 -5.61 2.13 -20.61
C MET A 125 -6.89 2.80 -21.08
N ARG A 126 -8.06 2.47 -20.50
CA ARG A 126 -9.30 3.16 -20.82
C ARG A 126 -9.19 4.64 -20.46
N TRP A 127 -8.65 4.94 -19.29
CA TRP A 127 -8.46 6.31 -18.80
C TRP A 127 -7.50 7.10 -19.68
N VAL A 128 -6.45 6.43 -20.20
CA VAL A 128 -5.52 7.03 -21.16
C VAL A 128 -6.24 7.36 -22.47
N MET A 129 -6.97 6.39 -23.03
CA MET A 129 -7.71 6.56 -24.30
C MET A 129 -8.84 7.58 -24.21
N SER A 130 -9.45 7.76 -23.04
CA SER A 130 -10.52 8.75 -22.78
C SER A 130 -10.00 10.10 -22.27
N HIS A 131 -8.67 10.26 -22.11
CA HIS A 131 -8.03 11.46 -21.57
C HIS A 131 -8.54 11.87 -20.17
N GLU A 132 -8.79 10.88 -19.30
CA GLU A 132 -9.20 11.09 -17.91
C GLU A 132 -8.02 11.54 -17.03
N ALA A 133 -7.63 12.82 -17.16
CA ALA A 133 -6.42 13.40 -16.59
C ALA A 133 -6.19 13.08 -15.11
N ALA A 134 -7.24 13.11 -14.27
CA ALA A 134 -7.10 12.83 -12.84
C ALA A 134 -6.70 11.37 -12.56
N LYS A 135 -7.28 10.41 -13.29
CA LYS A 135 -6.95 8.99 -13.14
C LYS A 135 -5.59 8.67 -13.75
N VAL A 136 -5.27 9.29 -14.89
CA VAL A 136 -3.93 9.18 -15.51
C VAL A 136 -2.85 9.70 -14.56
N ALA A 137 -3.07 10.86 -13.94
CA ALA A 137 -2.15 11.40 -12.94
C ALA A 137 -2.00 10.46 -11.72
N ALA A 138 -3.10 9.92 -11.20
CA ALA A 138 -3.04 9.00 -10.06
C ALA A 138 -2.33 7.68 -10.39
N ALA A 139 -2.54 7.12 -11.59
CA ALA A 139 -2.04 5.81 -11.99
C ALA A 139 -0.61 5.83 -12.57
N PHE A 140 -0.30 6.85 -13.36
CA PHE A 140 0.94 6.96 -14.15
C PHE A 140 1.74 8.23 -13.84
N GLY A 141 1.14 9.22 -13.18
CA GLY A 141 1.73 10.53 -12.92
C GLY A 141 1.53 11.54 -14.02
N SER A 142 1.85 11.15 -15.25
CA SER A 142 1.70 11.98 -16.43
C SER A 142 1.51 11.12 -17.66
N THR A 143 1.13 11.74 -18.78
CA THR A 143 1.19 11.09 -20.09
C THR A 143 2.62 10.84 -20.54
N ASP A 144 3.55 11.74 -20.20
CA ASP A 144 4.96 11.60 -20.56
C ASP A 144 5.58 10.33 -19.93
N ASN A 145 5.18 10.00 -18.69
CA ASN A 145 5.60 8.75 -18.04
C ASN A 145 5.08 7.50 -18.73
N ILE A 146 3.92 7.58 -19.42
CA ILE A 146 3.38 6.48 -20.20
C ILE A 146 4.26 6.25 -21.44
N ASP A 147 4.64 7.34 -22.12
CA ASP A 147 5.51 7.29 -23.30
C ASP A 147 6.93 6.79 -22.98
N LEU A 148 7.40 7.04 -21.75
CA LEU A 148 8.69 6.56 -21.24
C LEU A 148 8.64 5.14 -20.66
N CYS A 149 7.45 4.54 -20.51
CA CYS A 149 7.31 3.21 -19.94
C CYS A 149 7.99 2.16 -20.84
N PRO A 150 8.85 1.29 -20.29
CA PRO A 150 9.47 0.22 -21.07
C PRO A 150 8.42 -0.64 -21.77
N VAL A 151 8.64 -0.90 -23.06
CA VAL A 151 7.73 -1.72 -23.86
C VAL A 151 7.95 -3.21 -23.56
N SER A 152 9.19 -3.61 -23.24
CA SER A 152 9.55 -4.99 -22.93
C SER A 152 9.55 -5.25 -21.42
N TRP A 153 9.07 -6.43 -21.02
CA TRP A 153 9.21 -6.94 -19.66
C TRP A 153 10.67 -7.16 -19.25
N ASP A 154 11.60 -7.33 -20.19
CA ASP A 154 13.03 -7.46 -19.92
C ASP A 154 13.68 -6.14 -19.48
N GLU A 155 13.07 -5.01 -19.84
CA GLU A 155 13.53 -3.66 -19.47
C GLU A 155 12.72 -3.09 -18.30
N TYR A 156 11.57 -3.69 -17.98
CA TYR A 156 10.72 -3.24 -16.90
C TYR A 156 11.30 -3.62 -15.52
N PRO A 157 11.35 -2.69 -14.54
CA PRO A 157 11.88 -2.93 -13.19
C PRO A 157 10.89 -3.76 -12.36
N LEU A 158 10.82 -5.05 -12.69
CA LEU A 158 9.88 -5.97 -12.06
C LEU A 158 10.44 -6.52 -10.75
N LEU A 159 9.85 -6.07 -9.64
CA LEU A 159 10.24 -6.47 -8.27
C LEU A 159 10.32 -7.98 -8.09
N SER A 160 9.36 -8.74 -8.66
CA SER A 160 9.33 -10.20 -8.50
C SER A 160 10.50 -10.94 -9.17
N LYS A 161 11.17 -10.28 -10.12
CA LYS A 161 12.39 -10.75 -10.76
C LYS A 161 13.65 -10.11 -10.17
N GLY A 162 13.54 -9.44 -9.02
CA GLY A 162 14.66 -8.81 -8.33
C GLY A 162 15.21 -7.56 -9.01
N ARG A 163 14.42 -6.89 -9.86
CA ARG A 163 14.85 -5.70 -10.61
C ARG A 163 14.15 -4.45 -10.08
N LEU A 164 14.92 -3.43 -9.78
CA LEU A 164 14.47 -2.08 -9.42
C LEU A 164 14.87 -1.10 -10.52
N ALA A 165 14.32 0.12 -10.49
CA ALA A 165 14.68 1.15 -11.44
C ALA A 165 16.15 1.61 -11.28
N ASP A 166 16.68 1.51 -10.06
CA ASP A 166 18.00 1.98 -9.65
C ASP A 166 18.89 0.87 -9.07
N GLY A 167 18.55 -0.40 -9.28
CA GLY A 167 19.36 -1.53 -8.81
C GLY A 167 18.67 -2.88 -8.86
N GLU A 168 19.15 -3.79 -8.01
CA GLU A 168 18.63 -5.14 -7.86
C GLU A 168 18.23 -5.39 -6.39
N ILE A 169 17.37 -6.38 -6.19
CA ILE A 169 16.90 -6.77 -4.86
C ILE A 169 16.66 -8.26 -4.78
N ASP A 170 16.99 -8.86 -3.63
CA ASP A 170 16.59 -10.23 -3.33
C ASP A 170 15.11 -10.25 -2.94
N TYR A 171 14.26 -10.54 -3.93
CA TYR A 171 12.81 -10.54 -3.77
C TYR A 171 12.31 -11.61 -2.78
N ASP A 172 12.95 -12.77 -2.73
CA ASP A 172 12.56 -13.83 -1.80
C ASP A 172 12.99 -13.49 -0.37
N ALA A 173 14.20 -12.94 -0.20
CA ALA A 173 14.67 -12.49 1.11
C ALA A 173 13.88 -11.27 1.63
N LEU A 174 13.44 -10.36 0.76
CA LEU A 174 12.59 -9.21 1.13
C LEU A 174 11.32 -9.63 1.88
N ARG A 175 10.80 -10.83 1.62
CA ARG A 175 9.60 -11.34 2.31
C ARG A 175 9.89 -11.79 3.74
N ASP A 176 11.13 -11.84 4.18
CA ASP A 176 11.52 -12.16 5.54
C ASP A 176 11.61 -10.90 6.44
N ASP A 177 11.06 -10.97 7.64
CA ASP A 177 10.98 -9.79 8.51
C ASP A 177 12.34 -9.35 9.06
N ASP A 178 13.27 -10.29 9.30
CA ASP A 178 14.60 -9.96 9.80
C ASP A 178 15.46 -9.36 8.69
N TYR A 179 15.35 -9.91 7.48
CA TYR A 179 15.98 -9.32 6.29
C TYR A 179 15.43 -7.92 6.02
N ALA A 180 14.10 -7.77 6.00
CA ALA A 180 13.45 -6.47 5.80
C ALA A 180 13.88 -5.42 6.83
N ARG A 181 13.97 -5.81 8.11
CA ARG A 181 14.42 -4.92 9.19
C ARG A 181 15.88 -4.51 9.02
N THR A 182 16.78 -5.46 8.78
CA THR A 182 18.24 -5.20 8.71
C THR A 182 18.66 -4.42 7.47
N HIS A 183 17.83 -4.42 6.42
CA HIS A 183 18.08 -3.70 5.17
C HIS A 183 17.23 -2.43 5.00
N GLY A 184 16.46 -2.03 6.02
CA GLY A 184 15.73 -0.76 6.02
C GLY A 184 14.46 -0.77 5.16
N TYR A 185 13.83 -1.93 4.96
CA TYR A 185 12.58 -2.08 4.21
C TYR A 185 11.33 -2.01 5.10
N LEU A 186 11.49 -1.92 6.43
CA LEU A 186 10.40 -1.60 7.34
C LEU A 186 10.27 -0.08 7.49
N LEU A 187 9.03 0.40 7.64
CA LEU A 187 8.77 1.81 7.89
C LEU A 187 9.31 2.22 9.26
N ASP A 188 10.05 3.32 9.31
CA ASP A 188 10.41 4.00 10.54
C ASP A 188 9.19 4.79 11.04
N HIS A 189 8.78 4.57 12.29
CA HIS A 189 7.65 5.29 12.89
C HIS A 189 8.06 6.54 13.68
N GLY A 190 9.36 6.84 13.74
CA GLY A 190 9.94 8.01 14.40
C GLY A 190 10.17 7.84 15.90
N TYR A 191 10.14 6.62 16.42
CA TYR A 191 10.42 6.30 17.82
C TYR A 191 11.07 4.92 17.94
N ASP A 192 11.65 4.62 19.11
CA ASP A 192 12.28 3.32 19.35
C ASP A 192 11.23 2.22 19.53
N GLU A 193 10.96 1.47 18.46
CA GLU A 193 10.01 0.35 18.47
C GLU A 193 10.55 -0.91 19.18
N THR A 194 11.83 -0.93 19.59
CA THR A 194 12.39 -2.02 20.42
C THR A 194 12.02 -1.87 21.89
N LYS A 195 11.64 -0.66 22.31
CA LYS A 195 11.18 -0.34 23.65
C LYS A 195 9.78 -0.93 23.87
N PRO A 196 9.53 -1.70 24.94
CA PRO A 196 8.19 -2.21 25.22
C PRO A 196 7.23 -1.05 25.50
N ASP A 197 5.95 -1.22 25.16
CA ASP A 197 4.94 -0.17 25.29
C ASP A 197 4.88 0.43 26.71
N SER A 198 5.13 -0.37 27.76
CA SER A 198 5.16 0.07 29.17
C SER A 198 6.28 1.04 29.50
N GLU A 199 7.31 1.10 28.66
CA GLU A 199 8.46 1.96 28.86
C GLU A 199 8.34 3.27 28.08
N LEU A 200 7.43 3.37 27.11
CA LEU A 200 7.29 4.57 26.27
C LEU A 200 6.93 5.80 27.12
N ASP A 201 7.56 6.93 26.82
CA ASP A 201 7.43 8.17 27.57
C ASP A 201 7.27 9.39 26.64
N ILE A 202 7.29 10.60 27.23
CA ILE A 202 6.99 11.83 26.51
C ILE A 202 8.03 12.13 25.41
N ASP A 203 9.27 11.65 25.55
CA ASP A 203 10.32 11.91 24.58
C ASP A 203 10.14 11.04 23.33
N ASP A 204 9.63 9.82 23.49
CA ASP A 204 9.18 8.99 22.36
C ASP A 204 8.05 9.68 21.59
N MET A 205 7.10 10.30 22.29
CA MET A 205 6.00 11.05 21.65
C MET A 205 6.50 12.27 20.89
N ARG A 206 7.46 12.99 21.45
CA ARG A 206 8.10 14.14 20.79
C ARG A 206 8.86 13.71 19.54
N SER A 207 9.61 12.61 19.62
CA SER A 207 10.33 12.03 18.48
C SER A 207 9.35 11.66 17.36
N ALA A 208 8.31 10.90 17.67
CA ALA A 208 7.32 10.45 16.70
C ALA A 208 6.51 11.60 16.09
N ALA A 209 6.20 12.64 16.88
CA ALA A 209 5.56 13.85 16.39
C ALA A 209 6.47 14.62 15.41
N SER A 210 7.75 14.78 15.75
CA SER A 210 8.73 15.43 14.89
C SER A 210 8.88 14.68 13.56
N TYR A 211 8.89 13.35 13.60
CA TYR A 211 8.96 12.52 12.40
C TYR A 211 7.69 12.59 11.52
N ARG A 212 6.59 13.11 12.07
CA ARG A 212 5.36 13.45 11.34
C ARG A 212 5.26 14.94 10.99
N GLY A 213 6.37 15.68 11.10
CA GLY A 213 6.45 17.11 10.79
C GLY A 213 5.81 18.01 11.85
N GLY A 214 5.47 17.49 13.02
CA GLY A 214 4.77 18.23 14.07
C GLY A 214 5.45 18.16 15.42
N LYS A 215 4.69 18.40 16.48
CA LYS A 215 5.16 18.46 17.87
C LYS A 215 4.15 17.81 18.81
N CYS A 216 4.66 17.19 19.87
CA CYS A 216 3.87 16.90 21.06
C CYS A 216 3.96 18.12 21.99
N LEU A 217 2.83 18.78 22.26
CA LEU A 217 2.75 19.99 23.08
C LEU A 217 2.55 19.70 24.58
N SER A 218 2.16 18.47 24.94
CA SER A 218 2.06 18.05 26.33
C SER A 218 3.44 18.07 27.01
N GLU A 219 3.51 18.61 28.23
CA GLU A 219 4.76 18.70 28.99
C GLU A 219 5.21 17.34 29.53
N SER A 220 4.25 16.49 29.90
CA SER A 220 4.47 15.18 30.51
C SER A 220 3.42 14.16 30.10
N MET A 221 3.75 12.88 30.21
CA MET A 221 2.81 11.76 30.19
C MET A 221 3.18 10.75 31.28
N THR A 222 2.22 9.95 31.73
CA THR A 222 2.52 8.77 32.54
C THR A 222 3.25 7.76 31.66
N LYS A 223 4.45 7.35 32.08
CA LYS A 223 5.24 6.34 31.37
C LYS A 223 4.42 5.07 31.16
N GLY A 224 4.38 4.58 29.92
CA GLY A 224 3.61 3.42 29.49
C GLY A 224 2.12 3.65 29.24
N ASP A 225 1.58 4.84 29.50
CA ASP A 225 0.18 5.15 29.23
C ASP A 225 -0.03 5.60 27.79
N LEU A 226 -0.47 4.68 26.94
CA LEU A 226 -0.74 4.97 25.54
C LEU A 226 -2.17 5.46 25.26
N TYR A 227 -3.05 5.55 26.26
CA TYR A 227 -4.48 5.80 26.04
C TYR A 227 -4.95 7.17 26.53
N THR A 228 -4.26 7.77 27.50
CA THR A 228 -4.53 9.17 27.87
C THR A 228 -4.17 10.10 26.70
N LYS A 229 -5.07 11.03 26.40
CA LYS A 229 -4.87 11.98 25.30
C LYS A 229 -3.75 12.96 25.63
N LEU A 230 -2.93 13.22 24.62
CA LEU A 230 -1.94 14.30 24.61
C LEU A 230 -2.37 15.37 23.60
N LEU A 231 -1.82 16.57 23.76
CA LEU A 231 -1.99 17.66 22.81
C LEU A 231 -0.87 17.62 21.77
N TRP A 232 -1.24 17.65 20.50
CA TRP A 232 -0.34 17.59 19.35
C TRP A 232 -0.51 18.82 18.47
N GLU A 233 0.53 19.17 17.71
CA GLU A 233 0.52 20.21 16.68
C GLU A 233 1.11 19.64 15.40
N CYS A 234 0.46 19.82 14.25
CA CYS A 234 0.99 19.34 12.96
C CYS A 234 1.89 20.39 12.27
N HIS A 235 2.43 20.03 11.10
CA HIS A 235 3.27 20.91 10.29
C HIS A 235 2.59 22.22 9.85
N ASP A 236 1.26 22.22 9.71
CA ASP A 236 0.45 23.40 9.39
C ASP A 236 0.01 24.20 10.64
N GLY A 237 0.41 23.78 11.84
CA GLY A 237 0.08 24.46 13.10
C GLY A 237 -1.29 24.10 13.69
N HIS A 238 -2.05 23.20 13.07
CA HIS A 238 -3.31 22.70 13.63
C HIS A 238 -3.05 21.92 14.92
N ARG A 239 -3.84 22.22 15.96
CA ARG A 239 -3.74 21.59 17.27
C ARG A 239 -4.87 20.60 17.48
N PHE A 240 -4.54 19.40 17.95
CA PHE A 240 -5.52 18.33 18.14
C PHE A 240 -5.14 17.43 19.31
N GLU A 241 -6.15 16.81 19.91
CA GLU A 241 -5.95 15.82 20.98
C GLU A 241 -6.07 14.40 20.43
N ALA A 242 -5.07 13.58 20.71
CA ALA A 242 -5.07 12.15 20.38
C ALA A 242 -4.29 11.37 21.44
N SER A 243 -4.61 10.09 21.62
CA SER A 243 -3.78 9.25 22.47
C SER A 243 -2.51 8.82 21.72
N PRO A 244 -1.39 8.53 22.42
CA PRO A 244 -0.22 7.90 21.83
C PRO A 244 -0.56 6.67 21.00
N TYR A 245 -1.48 5.82 21.46
CA TYR A 245 -1.89 4.62 20.75
C TYR A 245 -2.48 4.95 19.37
N THR A 246 -3.37 5.95 19.32
CA THR A 246 -3.99 6.41 18.06
C THR A 246 -2.94 6.93 17.07
N VAL A 247 -1.92 7.64 17.56
CA VAL A 247 -0.87 8.22 16.71
C VAL A 247 0.17 7.20 16.26
N LEU A 248 0.69 6.40 17.18
CA LEU A 248 1.83 5.51 16.93
C LEU A 248 1.41 4.16 16.36
N LYS A 249 0.34 3.56 16.90
CA LYS A 249 -0.05 2.19 16.58
C LYS A 249 -1.18 2.13 15.55
N ALA A 250 -2.12 3.08 15.60
CA ALA A 250 -3.22 3.16 14.62
C ALA A 250 -2.92 4.09 13.44
N GLY A 251 -1.75 4.75 13.41
CA GLY A 251 -1.29 5.57 12.28
C GLY A 251 -2.07 6.86 12.02
N HIS A 252 -2.92 7.31 12.95
CA HIS A 252 -3.67 8.55 12.78
C HIS A 252 -2.80 9.78 13.06
N TRP A 253 -3.13 10.89 12.43
CA TRP A 253 -2.43 12.16 12.65
C TRP A 253 -3.42 13.33 12.67
N CYS A 254 -2.98 14.49 12.19
CA CYS A 254 -3.77 15.71 12.17
C CYS A 254 -5.10 15.49 11.44
N PRO A 255 -6.25 15.68 12.12
CA PRO A 255 -7.53 15.52 11.46
C PRO A 255 -7.70 16.53 10.34
N GLU A 256 -7.18 17.76 10.43
CA GLU A 256 -7.38 18.78 9.39
C GLU A 256 -6.53 18.52 8.14
N CYS A 257 -5.25 18.15 8.29
CA CYS A 257 -4.36 17.87 7.16
C CYS A 257 -4.64 16.50 6.52
N CYS A 258 -5.02 15.51 7.33
CA CYS A 258 -5.24 14.12 6.92
C CYS A 258 -6.74 13.76 6.79
N GLN A 259 -7.64 14.76 6.84
CA GLN A 259 -9.07 14.62 6.55
C GLN A 259 -9.31 14.33 5.04
N PRO A 260 -10.48 13.80 4.67
CA PRO A 260 -10.82 13.58 3.27
C PRO A 260 -11.03 14.90 2.52
N GLU A 261 -10.78 14.87 1.22
CA GLU A 261 -11.05 15.88 0.19
C GLU A 261 -10.89 17.40 0.52
N PRO A 262 -10.08 18.16 -0.24
CA PRO A 262 -9.26 17.73 -1.36
C PRO A 262 -8.00 16.99 -0.89
N TRP A 263 -7.68 15.86 -1.51
CA TRP A 263 -6.49 15.07 -1.18
C TRP A 263 -5.23 15.72 -1.76
N LYS A 264 -4.22 15.87 -0.91
CA LYS A 264 -2.97 16.59 -1.19
C LYS A 264 -1.74 15.77 -0.80
N PHE A 265 -1.76 14.48 -1.07
CA PHE A 265 -0.75 13.51 -0.61
C PHE A 265 0.67 13.94 -0.98
N ASP A 266 0.88 14.45 -2.20
CA ASP A 266 2.15 15.01 -2.66
C ASP A 266 2.71 16.11 -1.75
N ILE A 267 1.83 17.01 -1.31
CA ILE A 267 2.18 18.16 -0.50
C ILE A 267 2.44 17.71 0.94
N LEU A 268 1.63 16.77 1.45
CA LEU A 268 1.81 16.19 2.78
C LEU A 268 3.13 15.43 2.90
N ALA A 269 3.52 14.67 1.88
CA ALA A 269 4.78 13.92 1.86
C ALA A 269 6.02 14.82 2.01
N LYS A 270 5.94 16.09 1.62
CA LYS A 270 7.05 17.06 1.79
C LYS A 270 7.26 17.48 3.24
N SER A 271 6.20 17.45 4.03
CA SER A 271 6.19 17.94 5.42
C SER A 271 6.13 16.81 6.44
N ILE A 272 5.70 15.61 6.05
CA ILE A 272 5.50 14.47 6.94
C ILE A 272 6.47 13.34 6.52
N PRO A 273 7.69 13.28 7.11
CA PRO A 273 8.68 12.23 6.82
C PRO A 273 8.11 10.81 6.92
N PHE A 274 7.28 10.54 7.94
CA PHE A 274 6.60 9.26 8.09
C PHE A 274 5.85 8.81 6.83
N PHE A 275 5.03 9.71 6.26
CA PHE A 275 4.25 9.43 5.06
C PHE A 275 5.10 9.43 3.79
N ALA A 276 6.16 10.23 3.76
CA ALA A 276 7.10 10.34 2.65
C ALA A 276 7.75 9.01 2.27
N GLN A 277 7.98 8.13 3.26
CA GLN A 277 8.54 6.79 3.06
C GLN A 277 7.72 5.96 2.06
N VAL A 278 6.39 6.05 2.14
CA VAL A 278 5.48 5.30 1.26
C VAL A 278 5.20 6.08 -0.01
N TRP A 279 5.07 7.42 0.07
CA TRP A 279 4.76 8.23 -1.10
C TRP A 279 5.88 8.17 -2.15
N TYR A 280 7.12 8.38 -1.72
CA TYR A 280 8.27 8.48 -2.61
C TYR A 280 8.80 7.15 -3.15
N ASP A 281 8.20 6.02 -2.76
CA ASP A 281 8.44 4.71 -3.38
C ASP A 281 8.07 4.71 -4.88
N SER A 282 6.98 5.41 -5.23
CA SER A 282 6.48 5.44 -6.62
C SER A 282 6.07 6.82 -7.13
N HIS A 283 6.35 7.89 -6.36
CA HIS A 283 6.01 9.27 -6.72
C HIS A 283 7.24 10.17 -6.64
N ALA A 284 7.33 11.14 -7.56
CA ALA A 284 8.43 12.08 -7.58
C ALA A 284 8.28 13.14 -6.48
N ARG A 285 9.40 13.53 -5.87
CA ARG A 285 9.44 14.55 -4.79
C ARG A 285 8.93 15.93 -5.21
N GLY A 286 8.96 16.23 -6.52
CA GLY A 286 8.52 17.50 -7.09
C GLY A 286 7.00 17.65 -7.22
N GLU A 287 6.24 16.57 -7.12
CA GLU A 287 4.80 16.57 -7.38
C GLU A 287 4.03 17.51 -6.42
N ASN A 288 2.92 18.07 -6.89
CA ASN A 288 2.09 19.04 -6.16
C ASN A 288 0.60 18.89 -6.53
N GLY A 289 0.16 17.65 -6.69
CA GLY A 289 -1.20 17.29 -7.09
C GLY A 289 -2.22 17.57 -5.99
N ILE A 290 -3.41 17.97 -6.44
CA ILE A 290 -4.60 18.11 -5.61
C ILE A 290 -5.73 17.35 -6.29
N TYR A 291 -6.23 16.31 -5.64
CA TYR A 291 -7.31 15.46 -6.11
C TYR A 291 -8.60 15.77 -5.35
N TYR A 292 -9.74 15.73 -6.04
CA TYR A 292 -11.04 16.08 -5.47
C TYR A 292 -12.17 15.42 -6.25
N TYR A 293 -13.39 15.42 -5.73
CA TYR A 293 -14.60 15.10 -6.47
C TYR A 293 -15.27 16.37 -6.97
N LYS A 294 -15.79 16.30 -8.19
CA LYS A 294 -16.70 17.30 -8.74
C LYS A 294 -18.12 17.03 -8.23
N ASP A 295 -19.03 17.97 -8.45
CA ASP A 295 -20.44 17.87 -8.01
C ASP A 295 -21.16 16.62 -8.56
N ASP A 296 -20.75 16.14 -9.74
CA ASP A 296 -21.24 14.91 -10.38
C ASP A 296 -20.54 13.62 -9.91
N LYS A 297 -19.70 13.72 -8.86
CA LYS A 297 -18.81 12.68 -8.35
C LYS A 297 -17.71 12.23 -9.32
N ALA A 298 -17.51 12.93 -10.44
CA ALA A 298 -16.34 12.69 -11.27
C ALA A 298 -15.07 13.15 -10.53
N VAL A 299 -13.96 12.44 -10.74
CA VAL A 299 -12.68 12.81 -10.14
C VAL A 299 -12.07 14.02 -10.85
N GLY A 300 -11.62 14.99 -10.06
CA GLY A 300 -10.88 16.17 -10.47
C GLY A 300 -9.42 16.11 -10.03
N PHE A 301 -8.58 16.78 -10.80
CA PHE A 301 -7.15 16.94 -10.52
C PHE A 301 -6.72 18.35 -10.93
N ARG A 302 -5.91 18.98 -10.09
CA ARG A 302 -5.21 20.23 -10.41
C ARG A 302 -3.89 20.27 -9.68
N LEU A 303 -2.98 21.08 -10.19
CA LEU A 303 -1.70 21.36 -9.52
C LEU A 303 -1.86 22.62 -8.67
N LYS A 304 -1.22 22.62 -7.50
CA LYS A 304 -1.34 23.71 -6.50
C LYS A 304 -1.13 25.11 -7.10
N ASP A 305 -0.18 25.25 -8.02
CA ASP A 305 0.22 26.52 -8.61
C ASP A 305 -0.27 26.71 -10.08
N GLY A 306 -1.17 25.84 -10.55
CA GLY A 306 -1.71 25.90 -11.93
C GLY A 306 -0.74 25.53 -13.07
N ALA A 307 0.54 25.31 -12.78
CA ALA A 307 1.54 24.85 -13.75
C ALA A 307 1.55 23.31 -13.82
N LEU A 308 1.52 22.75 -15.04
CA LEU A 308 1.84 21.35 -15.32
C LEU A 308 3.24 21.04 -14.77
N CYS A 309 3.32 20.14 -13.80
CA CYS A 309 4.58 19.61 -13.32
C CYS A 309 5.11 18.73 -14.44
N LYS A 310 6.11 19.25 -15.17
CA LYS A 310 6.99 18.40 -15.97
C LYS A 310 7.86 17.66 -14.98
N ILE A 311 7.69 16.35 -14.92
CA ILE A 311 8.59 15.43 -14.21
C ILE A 311 9.88 15.34 -15.02
#